data_AF-A0A7J5JB18-F1
#
_entry.id   AF-A0A7J5JB18-F1
#
_cell.length_a   1.000
_cell.length_b   1.000
_cell.length_c   1.000
_cell.angle_alpha   90.00
_cell.angle_beta   90.00
_cell.angle_gamma   90.00
#
_symmetry.space_group_name_H-M   'P 1'
#
loop_
_entity.id
_entity.type
_entity.pdbx_description
1 polymer ?
#
loop_
_entity_poly.entity_id
_entity_poly.type
_entity_poly.pdbx_seq_one_letter_code
_entity_poly.pdbx_strand_id
1 'polypeptide(L)'
;MTKIIVRPAALVKQGQLTLYSTSLKVSDLLIPNFYSVETLDPDDDNDKGYQRLLNRARAKRLADYIIDGQETKDAFLPTSIFMATHKNIDFNPTNNTIEINIDTIGPFSVVDGQHRVEGLKMAAEKDTRVLDFEVPVNIAINLPK
;
A
#
# COMPACT_ATOMS: atom_id res chain seq x y z
N MET A 1 -14.72 10.18 -12.98
CA MET A 1 -15.60 9.51 -11.99
C MET A 1 -14.79 9.35 -10.73
N THR A 2 -15.32 9.76 -9.60
CA THR A 2 -14.65 9.60 -8.30
C THR A 2 -14.48 8.12 -8.01
N LYS A 3 -13.23 7.67 -7.84
CA LYS A 3 -12.94 6.26 -7.56
C LYS A 3 -12.96 6.06 -6.05
N ILE A 4 -13.99 5.36 -5.58
CA ILE A 4 -14.20 5.03 -4.18
C ILE A 4 -13.88 3.54 -3.99
N ILE A 5 -13.02 3.24 -3.02
CA ILE A 5 -12.70 1.87 -2.61
C ILE A 5 -13.36 1.62 -1.25
N VAL A 6 -14.16 0.57 -1.16
CA VAL A 6 -14.75 0.12 0.11
C VAL A 6 -14.11 -1.22 0.49
N ARG A 7 -13.60 -1.31 1.73
CA ARG A 7 -12.97 -2.54 2.24
C ARG A 7 -13.38 -2.82 3.68
N PRO A 8 -13.55 -4.08 4.07
CA PRO A 8 -13.55 -4.46 5.47
C PRO A 8 -12.25 -4.02 6.15
N ALA A 9 -12.35 -3.53 7.37
CA ALA A 9 -11.20 -3.08 8.14
C ALA A 9 -11.42 -3.28 9.63
N ALA A 10 -10.34 -3.61 10.33
CA ALA A 10 -10.28 -3.53 11.78
C ALA A 10 -9.74 -2.16 12.20
N LEU A 11 -10.46 -1.46 13.07
CA LEU A 11 -9.96 -0.29 13.77
C LEU A 11 -8.95 -0.71 14.84
N VAL A 12 -7.71 -0.23 14.72
CA VAL A 12 -6.62 -0.51 15.64
C VAL A 12 -6.18 0.78 16.31
N LYS A 13 -5.99 0.75 17.63
CA LYS A 13 -5.48 1.87 18.43
C LYS A 13 -4.16 1.47 19.07
N GLN A 14 -3.11 2.25 18.84
CA GLN A 14 -1.79 2.07 19.45
C GLN A 14 -1.36 3.39 20.09
N GLY A 15 -1.71 3.57 21.38
CA GLY A 15 -1.58 4.87 22.04
C GLY A 15 -2.47 5.91 21.36
N GLN A 16 -1.88 7.01 20.88
CA GLN A 16 -2.60 8.05 20.13
C GLN A 16 -2.74 7.72 18.64
N LEU A 17 -2.03 6.71 18.13
CA LEU A 17 -2.09 6.33 16.73
C LEU A 17 -3.38 5.55 16.44
N THR A 18 -4.08 5.96 15.39
CA THR A 18 -5.24 5.26 14.85
C THR A 18 -4.88 4.64 13.51
N LEU A 19 -5.13 3.34 13.38
CA LEU A 19 -4.88 2.59 12.15
C LEU A 19 -6.13 1.83 11.71
N TYR A 20 -6.24 1.62 10.40
CA TYR A 20 -7.11 0.61 9.82
C TYR A 20 -6.28 -0.53 9.27
N SER A 21 -6.48 -1.74 9.81
CA SER A 21 -5.94 -2.97 9.25
C SER A 21 -6.95 -3.54 8.25
N THR A 22 -6.55 -3.64 6.99
CA THR A 22 -7.43 -3.99 5.85
C THR A 22 -6.65 -4.76 4.78
N SER A 23 -7.30 -5.12 3.67
CA SER A 23 -6.65 -5.59 2.45
C SER A 23 -6.84 -4.60 1.31
N LEU A 24 -5.86 -4.53 0.42
CA LEU A 24 -5.98 -3.84 -0.86
C LEU A 24 -5.62 -4.80 -1.99
N LYS A 25 -6.33 -4.68 -3.12
CA LYS A 25 -5.94 -5.37 -4.34
C LYS A 25 -4.71 -4.68 -4.93
N VAL A 26 -3.89 -5.41 -5.67
CA VAL A 26 -2.81 -4.79 -6.46
C VAL A 26 -3.37 -3.75 -7.43
N SER A 27 -4.54 -3.99 -8.04
CA SER A 27 -5.22 -2.99 -8.86
C SER A 27 -5.60 -1.69 -8.13
N ASP A 28 -5.79 -1.73 -6.81
CA ASP A 28 -6.01 -0.53 -6.00
C ASP A 28 -4.70 0.26 -5.84
N LEU A 29 -3.60 -0.44 -5.55
CA LEU A 29 -2.27 0.14 -5.40
C LEU A 29 -1.78 0.85 -6.67
N LEU A 30 -2.17 0.34 -7.84
CA LEU A 30 -1.75 0.86 -9.15
C LEU A 30 -2.61 2.02 -9.66
N ILE A 31 -3.56 2.51 -8.88
CA ILE A 31 -4.33 3.69 -9.25
C ILE A 31 -3.38 4.90 -9.29
N PRO A 32 -3.44 5.75 -10.33
CA PRO A 32 -2.62 6.94 -10.41
C PRO A 32 -2.75 7.78 -9.13
N ASN A 33 -1.62 8.22 -8.59
CA ASN A 33 -1.55 9.00 -7.34
C ASN A 33 -2.15 8.32 -6.11
N PHE A 34 -2.28 6.99 -6.10
CA PHE A 34 -2.76 6.28 -4.91
C PHE A 34 -1.78 6.38 -3.75
N TYR A 35 -0.48 6.26 -4.03
CA TYR A 35 0.57 6.32 -3.03
C TYR A 35 1.77 7.15 -3.51
N SER A 36 2.56 7.61 -2.54
CA SER A 36 3.89 8.20 -2.73
C SER A 36 4.92 7.41 -1.91
N VAL A 37 6.16 7.42 -2.39
CA VAL A 37 7.32 6.83 -1.73
C VAL A 37 8.34 7.96 -1.63
N GLU A 38 8.57 8.48 -0.43
CA GLU A 38 9.62 9.49 -0.20
C GLU A 38 10.96 8.77 -0.11
N THR A 39 11.65 8.68 -1.24
CA THR A 39 13.01 8.15 -1.32
C THR A 39 14.03 9.24 -1.02
N LEU A 40 15.11 8.89 -0.34
CA LEU A 40 16.30 9.74 -0.29
C LEU A 40 16.82 10.00 -1.71
N ASP A 41 16.88 11.26 -2.11
CA ASP A 41 17.66 11.74 -3.23
C ASP A 41 19.12 11.94 -2.77
N PRO A 42 20.06 11.09 -3.22
CA PRO A 42 21.46 11.23 -2.85
C PRO A 42 22.13 12.49 -3.43
N ASP A 43 21.49 13.19 -4.37
CA ASP A 43 22.01 14.42 -4.99
C ASP A 43 21.44 15.71 -4.35
N ASP A 44 20.52 15.60 -3.39
CA ASP A 44 20.00 16.73 -2.61
C ASP A 44 20.48 16.65 -1.16
N ASP A 45 21.47 17.48 -0.81
CA ASP A 45 22.04 17.58 0.54
C ASP A 45 21.01 17.98 1.62
N ASN A 46 19.82 18.46 1.25
CA ASN A 46 18.72 18.76 2.16
C ASN A 46 17.67 17.65 2.24
N ASP A 47 17.76 16.61 1.41
CA ASP A 47 16.77 15.55 1.39
C ASP A 47 16.95 14.63 2.60
N LYS A 48 15.94 14.66 3.47
CA LYS A 48 15.82 13.84 4.68
C LYS A 48 14.85 12.69 4.47
N GLY A 49 14.66 12.24 3.23
CA GLY A 49 13.86 11.07 2.91
C GLY A 49 14.11 9.93 3.91
N TYR A 50 13.05 9.31 4.41
CA TYR A 50 13.19 8.31 5.46
C TYR A 50 13.51 6.90 4.90
N GLN A 51 13.56 6.74 3.58
CA GLN A 51 13.56 5.42 2.92
C GLN A 51 14.82 5.10 2.13
N ARG A 52 15.16 3.80 2.15
CA ARG A 52 16.32 3.24 1.44
C ARG A 52 16.13 3.34 -0.07
N LEU A 53 17.22 3.55 -0.80
CA LEU A 53 17.25 3.38 -2.25
C LEU A 53 16.61 2.04 -2.67
N LEU A 54 15.74 2.10 -3.68
CA LEU A 54 14.99 0.95 -4.16
C LEU A 54 15.96 -0.10 -4.76
N ASN A 55 16.11 -1.25 -4.09
CA ASN A 55 16.85 -2.37 -4.64
C ASN A 55 15.97 -3.12 -5.65
N ARG A 56 16.17 -2.82 -6.95
CA ARG A 56 15.41 -3.45 -8.05
C ARG A 56 15.51 -4.97 -8.06
N ALA A 57 16.63 -5.56 -7.64
CA ALA A 57 16.78 -7.01 -7.57
C ALA A 57 15.86 -7.65 -6.51
N ARG A 58 15.62 -6.97 -5.38
CA ARG A 58 14.64 -7.40 -4.38
C ARG A 58 13.22 -7.33 -4.91
N ALA A 59 12.85 -6.22 -5.56
CA ALA A 59 11.54 -6.07 -6.18
C ALA A 59 11.29 -7.15 -7.25
N LYS A 60 12.30 -7.43 -8.10
CA LYS A 60 12.22 -8.49 -9.11
C LYS A 60 12.00 -9.88 -8.50
N ARG A 61 12.74 -10.25 -7.44
CA ARG A 61 12.55 -11.55 -6.78
C ARG A 61 11.14 -11.71 -6.21
N LEU A 62 10.58 -10.64 -5.65
CA LEU A 62 9.19 -10.66 -5.19
C LEU A 62 8.23 -10.83 -6.37
N ALA A 63 8.47 -10.11 -7.47
CA ALA A 63 7.62 -10.18 -8.65
C ALA A 63 7.59 -11.60 -9.22
N ASP A 64 8.76 -12.22 -9.39
CA ASP A 64 8.89 -13.58 -9.89
C ASP A 64 8.18 -14.57 -8.92
N TYR A 65 8.36 -14.43 -7.60
CA TYR A 65 7.65 -15.25 -6.61
C TYR A 65 6.11 -15.14 -6.71
N ILE A 66 5.58 -13.92 -6.88
CA ILE A 66 4.13 -13.71 -6.99
C ILE A 66 3.58 -14.29 -8.28
N ILE A 67 4.30 -14.17 -9.40
CA ILE A 67 3.91 -14.74 -10.70
C ILE A 67 3.91 -16.26 -10.62
N ASP A 68 5.00 -16.87 -10.14
CA ASP A 68 5.10 -18.33 -10.00
C ASP A 68 4.00 -18.88 -9.08
N GLY A 69 3.71 -18.16 -7.99
CA GLY A 69 2.64 -18.52 -7.07
C GLY A 69 1.22 -18.34 -7.61
N GLN A 70 1.02 -17.65 -8.76
CA GLN A 70 -0.30 -17.64 -9.44
C GLN A 70 -0.65 -19.03 -9.98
N GLU A 71 0.35 -19.79 -10.46
CA GLU A 71 0.14 -21.14 -11.01
C GLU A 71 -0.27 -22.13 -9.92
N THR A 72 0.39 -22.06 -8.76
CA THR A 72 0.16 -22.96 -7.63
C THR A 72 -0.94 -22.49 -6.68
N LYS A 73 -1.34 -21.22 -6.76
CA LYS A 73 -2.21 -20.52 -5.80
C LYS A 73 -1.67 -20.53 -4.36
N ASP A 74 -0.34 -20.52 -4.22
CA ASP A 74 0.38 -20.61 -2.93
C ASP A 74 1.31 -19.40 -2.68
N ALA A 75 1.05 -18.29 -3.38
CA ALA A 75 1.70 -17.01 -3.07
C ALA A 75 1.16 -16.43 -1.76
N PHE A 76 2.05 -16.11 -0.82
CA PHE A 76 1.70 -15.52 0.45
C PHE A 76 2.70 -14.45 0.87
N LEU A 77 2.17 -13.27 1.21
CA LEU A 77 2.95 -12.16 1.77
C LEU A 77 2.50 -11.91 3.22
N PRO A 78 3.25 -12.39 4.23
CA PRO A 78 2.80 -12.35 5.63
C PRO A 78 2.73 -10.95 6.23
N THR A 79 3.56 -10.03 5.74
CA THR A 79 3.73 -8.72 6.37
C THR A 79 2.89 -7.67 5.65
N SER A 80 2.21 -6.82 6.43
CA SER A 80 1.39 -5.74 5.90
C SER A 80 2.22 -4.60 5.33
N ILE A 81 1.77 -3.99 4.23
CA ILE A 81 2.31 -2.69 3.80
C ILE A 81 1.83 -1.64 4.81
N PHE A 82 2.73 -0.79 5.29
CA PHE A 82 2.38 0.29 6.21
C PHE A 82 2.25 1.60 5.43
N MET A 83 1.06 2.17 5.46
CA MET A 83 0.71 3.41 4.80
C MET A 83 0.28 4.46 5.81
N ALA A 84 0.46 5.72 5.46
CA ALA A 84 0.12 6.87 6.28
C ALA A 84 -0.62 7.92 5.46
N THR A 85 -1.54 8.61 6.11
CA THR A 85 -2.13 9.85 5.59
C THR A 85 -2.37 10.84 6.72
N HIS A 86 -2.29 12.13 6.38
CA HIS A 86 -2.66 13.22 7.27
C HIS A 86 -4.18 13.43 7.35
N LYS A 87 -4.95 12.74 6.52
CA LYS A 87 -6.40 12.87 6.41
C LYS A 87 -7.10 11.79 7.22
N ASN A 88 -8.38 12.02 7.51
CA ASN A 88 -9.25 11.01 8.07
C ASN A 88 -9.78 10.08 6.96
N ILE A 89 -10.13 8.85 7.31
CA ILE A 89 -10.86 7.91 6.46
C ILE A 89 -12.14 7.56 7.19
N ASP A 90 -13.27 7.61 6.50
CA ASP A 90 -14.56 7.31 7.11
C ASP A 90 -14.66 5.81 7.39
N PHE A 91 -14.97 5.49 8.65
CA PHE A 91 -15.16 4.13 9.13
C PHE A 91 -16.61 3.94 9.54
N ASN A 92 -17.24 2.91 8.98
CA ASN A 92 -18.57 2.49 9.34
C ASN A 92 -18.49 1.39 10.42
N PRO A 93 -18.85 1.68 11.68
CA PRO A 93 -18.78 0.70 12.76
C PRO A 93 -19.87 -0.37 12.68
N THR A 94 -20.92 -0.19 11.88
CA THR A 94 -22.02 -1.16 11.76
C THR A 94 -21.60 -2.38 10.95
N ASN A 95 -20.74 -2.20 9.93
CA ASN A 95 -20.27 -3.27 9.05
C ASN A 95 -18.74 -3.41 9.01
N ASN A 96 -18.02 -2.64 9.84
CA ASN A 96 -16.56 -2.60 9.90
C ASN A 96 -15.90 -2.34 8.54
N THR A 97 -16.40 -1.36 7.79
CA THR A 97 -15.79 -0.97 6.50
C THR A 97 -15.20 0.42 6.54
N ILE A 98 -14.11 0.62 5.80
CA ILE A 98 -13.61 1.94 5.44
C ILE A 98 -14.00 2.30 4.01
N GLU A 99 -14.18 3.59 3.77
CA GLU A 99 -14.40 4.16 2.45
C GLU A 99 -13.24 5.10 2.07
N ILE A 100 -12.48 4.72 1.05
CA ILE A 100 -11.34 5.48 0.55
C ILE A 100 -11.76 6.17 -0.75
N ASN A 101 -12.08 7.46 -0.65
CA ASN A 101 -12.18 8.33 -1.81
C ASN A 101 -10.78 8.80 -2.22
N ILE A 102 -10.30 8.29 -3.36
CA ILE A 102 -8.90 8.49 -3.80
C ILE A 102 -8.63 9.95 -4.15
N ASP A 103 -9.61 10.66 -4.70
CA ASP A 103 -9.48 12.06 -5.11
C ASP A 103 -9.31 12.99 -3.89
N THR A 104 -9.85 12.59 -2.73
CA THR A 104 -9.82 13.41 -1.53
C THR A 104 -8.82 12.92 -0.49
N ILE A 105 -8.48 11.64 -0.43
CA ILE A 105 -7.59 11.07 0.60
C ILE A 105 -6.14 10.92 0.10
N GLY A 106 -5.94 10.55 -1.17
CA GLY A 106 -4.61 10.28 -1.72
C GLY A 106 -3.71 11.53 -1.84
N PRO A 107 -2.41 11.33 -2.14
CA PRO A 107 -1.70 10.04 -2.08
C PRO A 107 -1.43 9.59 -0.64
N PHE A 108 -1.40 8.28 -0.40
CA PHE A 108 -0.90 7.69 0.85
C PHE A 108 0.63 7.65 0.84
N SER A 109 1.28 8.07 1.93
CA SER A 109 2.71 7.85 2.10
C SER A 109 2.95 6.40 2.47
N VAL A 110 3.64 5.63 1.62
CA VAL A 110 4.13 4.30 2.01
C VAL A 110 5.26 4.53 2.99
N VAL A 111 5.14 4.05 4.23
CA VAL A 111 6.16 4.21 5.28
C VAL A 111 7.04 2.95 5.38
N ASP A 112 6.44 1.77 5.21
CA ASP A 112 7.16 0.51 5.06
C ASP A 112 6.47 -0.36 3.99
N GLY A 113 7.27 -1.12 3.24
CA GLY A 113 6.82 -1.98 2.16
C GLY A 113 7.02 -1.43 0.76
N GLN A 114 7.89 -0.42 0.58
CA GLN A 114 8.21 0.12 -0.76
C GLN A 114 8.65 -0.97 -1.77
N HIS A 115 9.51 -1.92 -1.37
CA HIS A 115 9.94 -3.01 -2.28
C HIS A 115 8.81 -4.01 -2.54
N ARG A 116 7.83 -4.09 -1.63
CA ARG A 116 6.64 -4.93 -1.80
C ARG A 116 5.71 -4.34 -2.85
N VAL A 117 5.38 -3.06 -2.70
CA VAL A 117 4.56 -2.33 -3.69
C VAL A 117 5.22 -2.37 -5.07
N GLU A 118 6.53 -2.10 -5.15
CA GLU A 118 7.24 -2.15 -6.42
C GLU A 118 7.27 -3.55 -7.04
N GLY A 119 7.52 -4.60 -6.26
CA GLY A 119 7.50 -5.96 -6.78
C GLY A 119 6.10 -6.40 -7.26
N LEU A 120 5.04 -5.98 -6.56
CA LEU A 120 3.65 -6.22 -6.99
C LEU A 120 3.32 -5.49 -8.29
N LYS A 121 3.81 -4.24 -8.45
CA LYS A 121 3.71 -3.48 -9.69
C LYS A 121 4.40 -4.21 -10.85
N MET A 122 5.67 -4.59 -10.66
CA MET A 122 6.43 -5.34 -11.67
C MET A 122 5.77 -6.67 -12.02
N ALA A 123 5.13 -7.34 -11.05
CA ALA A 123 4.40 -8.57 -11.29
C ALA A 123 3.14 -8.34 -12.13
N ALA A 124 2.34 -7.33 -11.79
CA ALA A 124 1.12 -6.97 -12.51
C ALA A 124 1.38 -6.47 -13.94
N GLU A 125 2.54 -5.86 -14.20
CA GLU A 125 2.98 -5.49 -15.55
C GLU A 125 3.25 -6.71 -16.44
N LYS A 126 3.60 -7.86 -15.86
CA LYS A 126 3.90 -9.11 -16.57
C LYS A 126 2.71 -10.07 -16.62
N ASP A 127 1.90 -10.09 -15.56
CA ASP A 127 0.77 -11.00 -15.41
C ASP A 127 -0.43 -10.28 -14.78
N THR A 128 -1.47 -10.09 -15.58
CA THR A 128 -2.67 -9.36 -15.17
C THR A 128 -3.47 -10.08 -14.07
N ARG A 129 -3.28 -11.38 -13.85
CA ARG A 129 -3.93 -12.11 -12.73
C ARG A 129 -3.54 -11.52 -11.38
N VAL A 130 -2.34 -10.94 -11.28
CA VAL A 130 -1.83 -10.32 -10.07
C VAL A 130 -2.67 -9.10 -9.66
N LEU A 131 -3.41 -8.46 -10.58
CA LEU A 131 -4.25 -7.29 -10.28
C LEU A 131 -5.34 -7.57 -9.24
N ASP A 132 -5.80 -8.82 -9.15
CA ASP A 132 -6.80 -9.27 -8.17
C ASP A 132 -6.19 -9.83 -6.88
N PHE A 133 -4.86 -9.99 -6.83
CA PHE A 133 -4.16 -10.43 -5.63
C PHE A 133 -4.33 -9.38 -4.53
N GLU A 134 -4.69 -9.83 -3.33
CA GLU A 134 -4.86 -8.95 -2.17
C GLU A 134 -3.66 -9.02 -1.24
N VAL A 135 -3.29 -7.87 -0.69
CA VAL A 135 -2.22 -7.77 0.29
C VAL A 135 -2.73 -7.11 1.57
N PRO A 136 -2.25 -7.55 2.75
CA PRO A 136 -2.56 -6.89 4.00
C PRO A 136 -1.95 -5.48 4.02
N VAL A 137 -2.73 -4.51 4.50
CA VAL A 137 -2.31 -3.11 4.62
C VAL A 137 -2.75 -2.56 5.96
N ASN A 138 -1.85 -1.84 6.63
CA ASN A 138 -2.16 -1.02 7.78
C ASN A 138 -2.09 0.44 7.36
N ILE A 139 -3.18 1.20 7.54
CA ILE A 139 -3.27 2.61 7.16
C ILE A 139 -3.39 3.46 8.42
N ALA A 140 -2.34 4.21 8.76
CA ALA A 140 -2.38 5.23 9.80
C ALA A 140 -3.04 6.51 9.27
N ILE A 141 -3.93 7.10 10.07
CA ILE A 141 -4.70 8.29 9.72
C ILE A 141 -4.40 9.45 10.65
N ASN A 142 -4.79 10.67 10.23
CA ASN A 142 -4.67 11.90 11.04
C ASN A 142 -3.25 12.16 11.55
N LEU A 143 -2.24 11.78 10.76
CA LEU A 143 -0.84 12.07 11.05
C LEU A 143 -0.48 13.52 10.68
N PRO A 144 0.58 14.11 11.28
CA PRO A 144 1.13 15.37 10.79
C PRO A 144 1.55 15.27 9.32
N LYS A 145 1.49 16.40 8.60
CA LYS A 145 2.09 16.53 7.27
C LYS A 145 3.60 16.62 7.35
#